data_AF-A0A2N3T402-F1
#
_entry.id   AF-A0A2N3T402-F1
#
_cell.length_a   1.000
_cell.length_b   1.000
_cell.length_c   1.000
_cell.angle_alpha   90.00
_cell.angle_beta   90.00
_cell.angle_gamma   90.00
#
_symmetry.space_group_name_H-M   'P 1'
#
loop_
_entity.id
_entity.type
_entity.pdbx_description
1 polymer ?
#
loop_
_entity_poly.entity_id
_entity_poly.type
_entity_poly.pdbx_seq_one_letter_code
_entity_poly.pdbx_strand_id
1 'polypeptide(L)'
;MNRAFKGIWIPKEIWLSKDLSIQEKIFIVEIDSLEDHVKGGCYAGNKYFSEFFGVSESRVSNIIKTLVSKKMITRKVVRTQNGSVRYLNVSHYLKTVIAHSHNLAVRTSHIQDSQSAESDNIIIHSNNTFSFKKKKSKIINANPRKK
;
A
#
# COMPACT_ATOMS: atom_id res chain seq x y z
N MET A 1 -7.32 3.58 28.74
CA MET A 1 -7.73 4.77 27.96
C MET A 1 -9.08 4.49 27.32
N ASN A 2 -10.09 5.32 27.60
CA ASN A 2 -11.43 5.14 27.05
C ASN A 2 -11.49 5.80 25.67
N ARG A 3 -11.27 5.03 24.59
CA ARG A 3 -11.38 5.52 23.21
C ARG A 3 -12.85 5.53 22.83
N ALA A 4 -13.42 6.72 22.59
CA ALA A 4 -14.71 6.84 21.91
C ALA A 4 -14.55 6.42 20.44
N PHE A 5 -14.63 5.11 20.18
CA PHE A 5 -14.38 4.51 18.87
C PHE A 5 -15.57 4.80 17.94
N LYS A 6 -15.38 5.69 16.96
CA LYS A 6 -16.43 6.05 15.99
C LYS A 6 -16.46 5.14 14.75
N GLY A 7 -15.38 4.40 14.49
CA GLY A 7 -15.23 3.52 13.34
C GLY A 7 -13.77 3.39 12.89
N ILE A 8 -13.55 2.53 11.88
CA ILE A 8 -12.30 2.42 11.15
C ILE A 8 -12.46 3.01 9.75
N TRP A 9 -11.45 3.75 9.30
CA TRP A 9 -11.34 4.16 7.91
C TRP A 9 -10.41 3.20 7.18
N ILE A 10 -10.87 2.63 6.06
CA ILE A 10 -10.08 1.73 5.22
C ILE A 10 -9.98 2.34 3.81
N PRO A 11 -8.78 2.61 3.30
CA PRO A 11 -8.58 3.06 1.93
C PRO A 11 -9.25 2.13 0.91
N LYS A 12 -9.85 2.69 -0.15
CA LYS A 12 -10.55 1.90 -1.18
C LYS A 12 -9.62 0.90 -1.87
N GLU A 13 -8.34 1.24 -2.00
CA GLU A 13 -7.28 0.42 -2.60
C GLU A 13 -7.08 -0.87 -1.82
N ILE A 14 -7.25 -0.80 -0.49
CA ILE A 14 -7.19 -1.95 0.41
C ILE A 14 -8.55 -2.65 0.41
N TRP A 15 -9.64 -1.92 0.61
CA TRP A 15 -10.99 -2.49 0.76
C TRP A 15 -11.46 -3.28 -0.46
N LEU A 16 -11.24 -2.73 -1.66
CA LEU A 16 -11.68 -3.32 -2.93
C LEU A 16 -10.67 -4.30 -3.53
N SER A 17 -9.49 -4.46 -2.92
CA SER A 17 -8.49 -5.42 -3.41
C SER A 17 -9.03 -6.85 -3.37
N LYS A 18 -8.92 -7.55 -4.50
CA LYS A 18 -9.22 -8.99 -4.62
C LYS A 18 -8.05 -9.87 -4.22
N ASP A 19 -6.85 -9.30 -4.21
CA ASP A 19 -5.61 -10.02 -3.87
C ASP A 19 -5.38 -10.10 -2.35
N LEU A 20 -6.18 -9.38 -1.56
CA LEU A 20 -6.13 -9.38 -0.10
C LEU A 20 -7.36 -10.06 0.48
N SER A 21 -7.11 -10.99 1.39
CA SER A 21 -8.15 -11.50 2.28
C SER A 21 -8.64 -10.42 3.23
N ILE A 22 -9.84 -10.58 3.78
CA ILE A 22 -10.38 -9.62 4.75
C ILE A 22 -9.45 -9.44 5.97
N GLN A 23 -8.83 -10.53 6.43
CA GLN A 23 -7.85 -10.50 7.53
C GLN A 23 -6.61 -9.68 7.16
N GLU A 24 -6.07 -9.87 5.96
CA GLU A 24 -4.93 -9.07 5.49
C GLU A 24 -5.25 -7.58 5.40
N LYS A 25 -6.46 -7.22 4.94
CA LYS A 25 -6.92 -5.84 4.85
C LYS A 25 -6.92 -5.15 6.22
N ILE A 26 -7.55 -5.78 7.21
CA ILE A 26 -7.62 -5.20 8.56
C ILE A 26 -6.27 -5.21 9.28
N PHE A 27 -5.38 -6.18 8.98
CA PHE A 27 -4.00 -6.17 9.47
C PHE A 27 -3.23 -4.95 8.97
N ILE A 28 -3.34 -4.62 7.68
CA ILE A 28 -2.66 -3.44 7.12
C ILE A 28 -3.15 -2.17 7.84
N VAL A 29 -4.47 -2.04 8.02
CA VAL A 29 -5.08 -0.88 8.70
C VAL A 29 -4.61 -0.77 10.15
N GLU A 30 -4.57 -1.88 10.89
CA GLU A 30 -4.12 -1.86 12.27
C GLU A 30 -2.62 -1.52 12.38
N ILE A 31 -1.79 -2.10 11.51
CA ILE A 31 -0.35 -1.78 11.43
C ILE A 31 -0.14 -0.29 11.17
N ASP A 32 -0.90 0.30 10.24
CA ASP A 32 -0.83 1.73 9.92
C ASP A 32 -1.24 2.58 11.13
N SER A 33 -2.30 2.18 11.83
CA SER A 33 -2.79 2.91 13.02
C SER A 33 -1.83 2.88 14.21
N LEU A 34 -1.00 1.84 14.30
CA LEU A 34 0.02 1.64 15.33
C LEU A 34 1.40 2.11 14.88
N GLU A 35 1.52 2.70 13.69
CA GLU A 35 2.79 3.20 13.19
C GLU A 35 3.27 4.38 14.05
N ASP A 36 4.38 4.18 14.77
CA ASP A 36 5.06 5.24 15.49
C ASP A 36 6.07 5.92 14.57
N HIS A 37 5.77 7.14 14.13
CA HIS A 37 6.61 7.90 13.22
C HIS A 37 7.97 8.30 13.82
N VAL A 38 8.08 8.40 15.15
CA VAL A 38 9.34 8.71 15.84
C VAL A 38 10.22 7.46 15.91
N LYS A 39 9.62 6.30 16.22
CA LYS A 39 10.34 5.02 16.31
C LYS A 39 10.55 4.32 14.97
N GLY A 40 9.94 4.83 13.89
CA GLY A 40 10.12 4.33 12.53
C GLY A 40 9.34 3.06 12.20
N GLY A 41 8.20 2.84 12.86
CA GLY A 41 7.26 1.78 12.50
C GLY A 41 6.42 1.23 13.66
N CYS A 42 5.50 0.33 13.32
CA CYS A 42 4.71 -0.44 14.28
C CYS A 42 5.59 -1.51 14.96
N TYR A 43 5.73 -1.43 16.29
CA TYR A 43 6.51 -2.35 17.10
C TYR A 43 5.68 -3.46 17.75
N ALA A 44 4.37 -3.52 17.46
CA ALA A 44 3.47 -4.51 18.04
C ALA A 44 3.93 -5.95 17.72
N GLY A 45 3.94 -6.80 18.75
CA GLY A 45 4.33 -8.20 18.64
C GLY A 45 3.21 -9.10 18.12
N ASN A 46 3.52 -10.37 17.87
CA ASN A 46 2.52 -11.33 17.44
C ASN A 46 1.44 -11.57 18.50
N LYS A 47 1.82 -11.62 19.79
CA LYS A 47 0.89 -11.72 20.92
C LYS A 47 -0.19 -10.63 20.89
N TYR A 48 0.19 -9.37 20.67
CA TYR A 48 -0.76 -8.26 20.56
C TYR A 48 -1.78 -8.51 19.44
N PHE A 49 -1.31 -8.81 18.22
CA PHE A 49 -2.21 -9.06 17.09
C PHE A 49 -3.06 -10.32 17.28
N SER A 50 -2.52 -11.32 17.97
CA SER A 50 -3.23 -12.57 18.28
C SER A 50 -4.43 -12.29 19.17
N GLU A 51 -4.21 -11.56 20.26
CA GLU A 51 -5.26 -11.14 21.20
C GLU A 51 -6.27 -10.19 20.52
N PHE A 52 -5.78 -9.23 19.73
CA PHE A 52 -6.63 -8.24 19.08
C PHE A 52 -7.54 -8.84 17.99
N PHE A 53 -7.01 -9.72 17.15
CA PHE A 53 -7.78 -10.32 16.05
C PHE A 53 -8.41 -11.67 16.40
N GLY A 54 -8.15 -12.22 17.59
CA GLY A 54 -8.69 -13.52 18.01
C GLY A 54 -8.17 -14.69 17.16
N VAL A 55 -6.90 -14.65 16.73
CA VAL A 55 -6.25 -15.71 15.94
C VAL A 55 -4.94 -16.15 16.60
N SER A 56 -4.44 -17.35 16.34
CA SER A 56 -3.18 -17.82 16.94
C SER A 56 -1.96 -17.00 16.49
N GLU A 57 -0.92 -16.92 17.33
CA GLU A 57 0.35 -16.26 16.96
C GLU A 57 1.02 -16.86 15.70
N SER A 58 0.82 -18.15 15.45
CA SER A 58 1.26 -18.81 14.22
C SER A 58 0.49 -18.28 13.01
N ARG A 59 -0.83 -18.08 13.14
CA ARG A 59 -1.66 -17.47 12.09
C ARG A 59 -1.24 -16.03 11.83
N VAL A 60 -0.99 -15.24 12.88
CA VAL A 60 -0.43 -13.89 12.79
C VAL A 60 0.87 -13.88 11.98
N SER A 61 1.81 -14.76 12.32
CA SER A 61 3.10 -14.90 11.62
C SER A 61 2.91 -15.20 10.13
N ASN A 62 1.99 -16.10 9.80
CA ASN A 62 1.67 -16.45 8.42
C ASN A 62 1.06 -15.26 7.66
N ILE A 63 0.12 -14.53 8.26
CA ILE A 63 -0.48 -13.34 7.63
C ILE A 63 0.58 -12.28 7.35
N ILE A 64 1.44 -11.97 8.33
CA ILE A 64 2.54 -11.01 8.15
C ILE A 64 3.48 -11.46 7.02
N LYS A 65 3.84 -12.75 6.98
CA LYS A 65 4.69 -13.30 5.91
C LYS A 65 4.04 -13.12 4.53
N THR A 66 2.74 -13.42 4.41
CA THR A 66 2.01 -13.23 3.15
C THR A 66 1.95 -11.76 2.76
N LEU A 67 1.64 -10.85 3.69
CA LEU A 67 1.62 -9.41 3.42
C LEU A 67 2.98 -8.86 2.95
N VAL A 68 4.08 -9.35 3.54
CA VAL A 68 5.44 -9.02 3.09
C VAL A 68 5.70 -9.56 1.69
N SER A 69 5.31 -10.80 1.39
CA SER A 69 5.47 -11.38 0.04
C SER A 69 4.68 -10.63 -1.04
N LYS A 70 3.49 -10.15 -0.68
CA LYS A 70 2.64 -9.28 -1.52
C LYS A 70 3.16 -7.84 -1.63
N LYS A 71 4.24 -7.50 -0.91
CA LYS A 71 4.83 -6.16 -0.82
C LYS A 71 3.86 -5.10 -0.31
N MET A 72 2.84 -5.50 0.46
CA MET A 72 1.89 -4.56 1.06
C MET A 72 2.47 -3.89 2.29
N ILE A 73 3.27 -4.65 3.06
CA ILE A 73 4.01 -4.15 4.22
C ILE A 73 5.50 -4.50 4.08
N THR A 74 6.32 -3.82 4.86
CA THR A 74 7.74 -4.15 5.05
C THR A 74 7.99 -4.57 6.49
N ARG A 75 9.01 -5.42 6.68
CA ARG A 75 9.46 -5.90 7.99
C ARG A 75 10.94 -5.57 8.16
N LYS A 76 11.26 -4.78 9.20
CA LYS A 76 12.63 -4.46 9.61
C LYS A 76 12.92 -5.08 10.97
N VAL A 77 14.10 -5.63 11.16
CA VAL A 77 14.56 -6.12 12.48
C VAL A 77 15.81 -5.35 12.86
N VAL A 78 15.83 -4.81 14.07
CA VAL A 78 16.96 -4.06 14.64
C VAL A 78 17.45 -4.81 15.86
N ARG A 79 18.76 -5.05 15.93
CA ARG A 79 19.40 -5.61 17.13
C ARG A 79 19.63 -4.50 18.14
N THR A 80 19.27 -4.76 19.39
CA THR A 80 19.49 -3.90 20.55
C THR A 80 20.31 -4.66 21.58
N GLN A 81 20.77 -3.97 22.62
CA GLN A 81 21.47 -4.63 23.73
C GLN A 81 20.61 -5.69 24.42
N ASN A 82 19.28 -5.51 24.39
CA ASN A 82 18.32 -6.38 25.06
C ASN A 82 17.67 -7.42 24.12
N GLY A 83 18.20 -7.59 22.90
CA GLY A 83 17.71 -8.58 21.94
C GLY A 83 17.44 -8.00 20.57
N SER A 84 16.30 -8.35 19.96
CA SER A 84 15.92 -7.88 18.63
C SER A 84 14.51 -7.34 18.63
N VAL A 85 14.32 -6.15 18.07
CA VAL A 85 13.02 -5.52 17.92
C VAL A 85 12.62 -5.55 16.45
N ARG A 86 11.36 -5.86 16.19
CA ARG A 86 10.78 -5.91 14.84
C ARG A 86 9.87 -4.70 14.63
N TYR A 87 10.02 -4.06 13.49
CA TYR A 87 9.17 -2.98 13.02
C TYR A 87 8.43 -3.40 11.75
N LEU A 88 7.12 -3.19 11.74
CA LEU A 88 6.26 -3.31 10.58
C LEU A 88 5.90 -1.93 10.06
N ASN A 89 5.87 -1.77 8.74
CA ASN A 89 5.46 -0.53 8.10
C ASN A 89 4.59 -0.85 6.88
N VAL A 90 3.55 -0.05 6.64
CA VAL A 90 2.88 -0.08 5.33
C VAL A 90 3.89 0.33 4.26
N SER A 91 3.94 -0.43 3.17
CA SER A 91 4.93 -0.20 2.11
C SER A 91 4.79 1.18 1.48
N HIS A 92 5.90 1.76 1.04
CA HIS A 92 5.87 3.04 0.32
C HIS A 92 4.99 2.95 -0.93
N TYR A 93 5.07 1.84 -1.68
CA TYR A 93 4.20 1.57 -2.82
C TYR A 93 2.71 1.74 -2.47
N LEU A 94 2.24 1.08 -1.41
CA LEU A 94 0.84 1.14 -1.02
C LEU A 94 0.45 2.55 -0.56
N LYS A 95 1.31 3.22 0.22
CA LYS A 95 1.10 4.62 0.63
C LYS A 95 0.97 5.56 -0.58
N THR A 96 1.82 5.41 -1.59
CA THR A 96 1.77 6.19 -2.84
C THR A 96 0.48 5.94 -3.62
N VAL A 97 0.05 4.68 -3.73
CA VAL A 97 -1.17 4.31 -4.48
C VAL A 97 -2.43 4.90 -3.83
N ILE A 98 -2.50 4.89 -2.49
CA ILE A 98 -3.58 5.51 -1.73
C ILE A 98 -3.56 7.04 -1.93
N ALA A 99 -2.40 7.68 -1.76
CA ALA A 99 -2.26 9.14 -1.91
C ALA A 99 -2.61 9.63 -3.32
N HIS A 100 -2.16 8.91 -4.36
CA HIS A 100 -2.45 9.28 -5.74
C HIS A 100 -3.96 9.21 -6.05
N SER A 101 -4.61 8.16 -5.56
CA SER A 101 -6.05 7.97 -5.76
C SER A 101 -6.89 9.03 -5.05
N HIS A 102 -6.45 9.50 -3.88
CA HIS A 102 -7.08 10.63 -3.20
C HIS A 102 -6.91 11.94 -3.98
N ASN A 103 -5.68 12.25 -4.43
CA ASN A 103 -5.42 13.43 -5.25
C ASN A 103 -6.21 13.44 -6.56
N LEU A 104 -6.38 12.28 -7.20
CA LEU A 104 -7.18 12.15 -8.40
C LEU A 104 -8.66 12.44 -8.11
N ALA A 105 -9.21 11.88 -7.02
CA ALA A 105 -10.59 12.15 -6.61
C ALA A 105 -10.84 13.64 -6.34
N VAL A 106 -9.92 14.32 -5.63
CA VAL A 106 -9.99 15.76 -5.34
C VAL A 106 -9.94 16.60 -6.63
N ARG A 107 -9.10 16.22 -7.61
CA ARG A 107 -9.05 16.91 -8.90
C ARG A 107 -10.35 16.75 -9.69
N THR A 108 -10.93 15.55 -9.70
CA THR A 108 -12.19 15.29 -10.42
C THR A 108 -13.36 16.08 -9.81
N SER A 109 -13.44 16.22 -8.49
CA SER A 109 -14.48 17.02 -7.85
C SER A 109 -14.36 18.51 -8.21
N HIS A 110 -13.15 19.08 -8.19
CA HIS A 110 -12.95 20.48 -8.60
C HIS A 110 -13.30 20.75 -10.07
N ILE A 111 -13.12 19.77 -10.96
CA ILE A 111 -13.50 19.92 -12.38
C ILE A 111 -15.02 19.87 -12.55
N GLN A 112 -15.73 19.07 -11.76
CA GLN A 112 -17.20 18.97 -11.82
C GLN A 112 -17.90 20.22 -11.28
N ASP A 113 -17.37 20.84 -10.22
CA ASP A 113 -17.89 22.12 -9.71
C ASP A 113 -17.71 23.27 -10.72
N SER A 114 -16.69 23.20 -11.57
CA SER A 114 -16.35 24.23 -12.56
C SER A 114 -17.11 24.12 -13.89
N GLN A 115 -17.88 23.05 -14.14
CA GLN A 115 -18.66 22.87 -15.39
C GLN A 115 -20.15 23.27 -15.25
N SER A 116 -20.51 24.03 -14.21
CA SER A 116 -21.87 24.56 -14.01
C SER A 116 -22.05 26.03 -14.41
N ALA A 117 -21.08 26.64 -15.10
CA ALA A 117 -21.24 27.96 -15.71
C ALA A 117 -20.70 27.97 -17.15
N GLU A 118 -21.66 28.10 -18.08
CA GLU A 118 -21.62 28.52 -19.49
C GLU A 118 -20.48 28.12 -20.45
N SER A 119 -20.95 27.66 -21.61
CA SER A 119 -20.29 27.51 -22.91
C SER A 119 -19.23 28.56 -23.23
N ASP A 120 -18.01 28.11 -23.58
CA ASP A 120 -17.34 28.41 -24.85
C ASP A 120 -16.02 27.63 -25.00
N ASN A 121 -15.71 27.26 -26.25
CA ASN A 121 -14.65 26.31 -26.63
C ASN A 121 -13.24 26.70 -26.12
N ILE A 122 -12.58 25.81 -25.38
CA ILE A 122 -11.13 25.88 -25.10
C ILE A 122 -10.44 24.63 -25.64
N ILE A 123 -9.56 24.85 -26.63
CA ILE A 123 -8.67 23.85 -27.23
C ILE A 123 -7.70 23.36 -26.14
N ILE A 124 -7.79 22.08 -25.77
CA ILE A 124 -6.89 21.44 -24.81
C ILE A 124 -5.61 21.01 -25.54
N HIS A 125 -4.52 21.77 -25.36
CA HIS A 125 -3.18 21.27 -25.68
C HIS A 125 -2.74 20.25 -24.63
N SER A 126 -2.82 18.96 -24.97
CA SER A 126 -2.33 17.86 -24.15
C SER A 126 -0.80 17.77 -24.22
N ASN A 127 -0.09 18.22 -23.18
CA ASN A 127 1.33 17.91 -23.01
C ASN A 127 1.51 16.68 -22.10
N ASN A 128 1.29 15.50 -22.68
CA ASN A 128 1.72 14.24 -22.10
C ASN A 128 3.16 13.94 -22.56
N THR A 129 4.14 14.06 -21.66
CA THR A 129 5.42 13.36 -21.83
C THR A 129 5.95 12.87 -20.49
N PHE A 130 5.69 11.60 -20.16
CA PHE A 130 6.59 10.83 -19.31
C PHE A 130 7.11 9.66 -20.14
N SER A 131 8.28 9.86 -20.74
CA SER A 131 8.94 8.88 -21.61
C SER A 131 9.50 7.73 -20.78
N PHE A 132 8.94 6.53 -20.93
CA PHE A 132 9.58 5.30 -20.48
C PHE A 132 10.76 4.97 -21.42
N LYS A 133 12.00 5.16 -20.97
CA LYS A 133 13.18 4.60 -21.65
C LYS A 133 13.17 3.08 -21.51
N LYS A 134 12.79 2.38 -22.58
CA LYS A 134 12.86 0.91 -22.69
C LYS A 134 14.32 0.49 -22.92
N LYS A 135 14.92 -0.22 -21.97
CA LYS A 135 16.26 -0.83 -22.07
C LYS A 135 16.18 -1.98 -23.10
N LYS A 136 16.93 -1.90 -24.21
CA LYS A 136 16.99 -2.96 -25.24
C LYS A 136 17.72 -4.19 -24.68
N SER A 137 17.05 -5.34 -24.64
CA SER A 137 17.69 -6.65 -24.55
C SER A 137 18.05 -7.14 -25.97
N LYS A 138 19.30 -7.58 -26.16
CA LYS A 138 19.76 -8.21 -27.41
C LYS A 138 19.06 -9.55 -27.59
N ILE A 139 18.32 -9.71 -28.68
CA ILE A 139 17.85 -11.01 -29.17
C ILE A 139 18.94 -11.56 -30.08
N ILE A 140 19.48 -12.73 -29.72
CA ILE A 140 20.42 -13.49 -30.53
C ILE A 140 19.58 -14.37 -31.45
N ASN A 141 19.61 -14.12 -32.77
CA ASN A 141 18.92 -14.96 -33.76
C ASN A 141 19.75 -16.23 -33.99
N ALA A 142 19.25 -17.38 -33.54
CA ALA A 142 19.69 -18.69 -34.01
C ALA A 142 18.88 -19.07 -35.26
N ASN A 143 19.55 -19.23 -36.40
CA ASN A 143 18.94 -19.55 -37.69
C ASN A 143 18.81 -21.08 -37.84
N PRO A 144 17.61 -21.66 -38.02
CA PRO A 144 17.44 -23.09 -38.21
C PRO A 144 17.30 -23.42 -39.69
N ARG A 145 18.40 -23.85 -40.34
CA ARG A 145 18.42 -24.78 -41.49
C ARG A 145 19.81 -24.80 -42.15
N LYS A 146 20.54 -25.90 -41.98
CA LYS A 146 21.12 -26.69 -43.09
C LYS A 146 21.59 -28.04 -42.52
N LYS A 147 21.44 -29.04 -43.39
CA LYS A 147 21.62 -30.49 -43.27
C LYS A 147 22.77 -30.95 -42.38
#